data_AF-A0A7S2KZ04-F1
#
_entry.id   AF-A0A7S2KZ04-F1
#
_cell.length_a   1.000
_cell.length_b   1.000
_cell.length_c   1.000
_cell.angle_alpha   90.00
_cell.angle_beta   90.00
_cell.angle_gamma   90.00
#
_symmetry.space_group_name_H-M   'P 1'
#
loop_
_entity.id
_entity.type
_entity.pdbx_description
1 polymer ?
#
loop_
_entity_poly.entity_id
_entity_poly.type
_entity_poly.pdbx_seq_one_letter_code
_entity_poly.pdbx_strand_id
1 'polypeptide(L)'
;PARPRSRRAQAPRRALCVRLRKKTHPERLLKRFKAHQYIESRTGQGSPLSMYDLQLAEEADMRQNFDQARACDRILEALRRIPVINWKCTGRKNVYEGGGATQQMTLGMIWHRQLRVSVPSHATFRFPGLTRALLHLLERLQPRAALRGDACDRVTSIHLTKNLVSKLHTDSNNEGWSHIIVLGDYVGGRTWAELELHEAGGKADDLSERVVHETIHGYPAGSCVPGRFLDARRELAHFDGRKLHGTEPFEGERFAIIFYCSNAWDQTPPQARLALQRLGFRLPARV
;
A
#
# COMPACT_ATOMS: atom_id res chain seq x y z
N PRO A 1 4.24 -33.18 65.38
CA PRO A 1 4.06 -31.73 65.59
C PRO A 1 5.28 -30.92 65.09
N ALA A 2 5.19 -30.39 63.86
CA ALA A 2 5.80 -29.13 63.39
C ALA A 2 5.59 -29.03 61.86
N ARG A 3 4.68 -28.15 61.43
CA ARG A 3 4.49 -27.74 60.03
C ARG A 3 5.46 -26.61 59.66
N PRO A 4 5.82 -26.45 58.37
CA PRO A 4 6.87 -25.54 57.92
C PRO A 4 6.40 -24.08 57.82
N ARG A 5 7.34 -23.14 58.04
CA ARG A 5 7.17 -21.70 57.82
C ARG A 5 7.14 -21.38 56.32
N SER A 6 6.04 -20.79 55.86
CA SER A 6 5.88 -20.26 54.51
C SER A 6 6.63 -18.93 54.32
N ARG A 7 7.63 -18.89 53.43
CA ARG A 7 8.11 -17.64 52.81
C ARG A 7 7.28 -17.36 51.56
N ARG A 8 6.32 -16.44 51.65
CA ARG A 8 5.59 -15.89 50.52
C ARG A 8 6.44 -14.78 49.90
N ALA A 9 7.23 -15.09 48.88
CA ALA A 9 7.95 -14.10 48.09
C ALA A 9 6.95 -13.30 47.24
N GLN A 10 6.89 -11.99 47.46
CA GLN A 10 6.18 -11.05 46.60
C GLN A 10 6.90 -10.98 45.23
N ALA A 11 6.26 -11.52 44.20
CA ALA A 11 6.69 -11.30 42.82
C ALA A 11 6.34 -9.86 42.37
N PRO A 12 7.18 -9.19 41.56
CA PRO A 12 7.09 -7.75 41.34
C PRO A 12 5.93 -7.39 40.38
N ARG A 13 4.99 -6.57 40.86
CA ARG A 13 3.83 -6.01 40.15
C ARG A 13 4.14 -5.33 38.78
N ARG A 14 5.41 -5.00 38.49
CA ARG A 14 5.85 -4.40 37.22
C ARG A 14 5.81 -5.36 36.02
N ALA A 15 6.01 -6.66 36.22
CA ALA A 15 5.97 -7.64 35.12
C ALA A 15 4.55 -7.90 34.58
N LEU A 16 3.53 -7.72 35.43
CA LEU A 16 2.12 -7.90 35.07
C LEU A 16 1.61 -6.74 34.18
N CYS A 17 2.03 -5.50 34.46
CA CYS A 17 1.62 -4.32 33.68
C CYS A 17 2.18 -4.34 32.25
N VAL A 18 3.38 -4.88 32.03
CA VAL A 18 3.98 -5.04 30.70
C VAL A 18 3.30 -6.15 29.89
N ARG A 19 2.89 -7.26 30.54
CA ARG A 19 2.09 -8.32 29.87
C ARG A 19 0.67 -7.86 29.54
N LEU A 20 0.05 -7.05 30.41
CA LEU A 20 -1.27 -6.48 30.15
C LEU A 20 -1.25 -5.42 29.03
N ARG A 21 -0.16 -4.64 28.88
CA ARG A 21 0.01 -3.73 27.73
C ARG A 21 0.17 -4.45 26.38
N LYS A 22 0.77 -5.66 26.36
CA LYS A 22 0.93 -6.45 25.13
C LYS A 22 -0.36 -7.15 24.67
N LYS A 23 -1.21 -7.59 25.60
CA LYS A 23 -2.53 -8.19 25.26
C LYS A 23 -3.58 -7.15 24.83
N THR A 24 -3.44 -5.89 25.24
CA THR A 24 -4.45 -4.86 24.98
C THR A 24 -4.38 -4.21 23.60
N HIS A 25 -3.27 -4.29 22.86
CA HIS A 25 -3.15 -3.59 21.56
C HIS A 25 -3.83 -4.32 20.37
N PRO A 26 -3.66 -5.65 20.18
CA PRO A 26 -4.40 -6.39 19.15
C PRO A 26 -5.90 -6.36 19.43
N GLU A 27 -6.30 -6.53 20.69
CA GLU A 27 -7.69 -6.45 21.12
C GLU A 27 -8.25 -5.03 20.95
N ARG A 28 -7.47 -3.96 21.12
CA ARG A 28 -7.91 -2.58 20.82
C ARG A 28 -8.02 -2.30 19.34
N LEU A 29 -7.12 -2.83 18.50
CA LEU A 29 -7.24 -2.78 17.04
C LEU A 29 -8.47 -3.57 16.58
N LEU A 30 -8.69 -4.75 17.14
CA LEU A 30 -9.85 -5.58 16.86
C LEU A 30 -11.15 -5.00 17.47
N LYS A 31 -11.07 -4.26 18.58
CA LYS A 31 -12.20 -3.54 19.18
C LYS A 31 -12.52 -2.28 18.38
N ARG A 32 -11.53 -1.57 17.84
CA ARG A 32 -11.72 -0.52 16.82
C ARG A 32 -12.33 -1.10 15.56
N PHE A 33 -11.88 -2.28 15.15
CA PHE A 33 -12.45 -3.02 14.01
C PHE A 33 -13.92 -3.37 14.24
N LYS A 34 -14.26 -3.96 15.39
CA LYS A 34 -15.64 -4.24 15.78
C LYS A 34 -16.48 -2.97 15.94
N ALA A 35 -15.92 -1.89 16.49
CA ALA A 35 -16.62 -0.61 16.65
C ALA A 35 -16.92 0.05 15.30
N HIS A 36 -16.01 -0.02 14.32
CA HIS A 36 -16.28 0.47 12.96
C HIS A 36 -17.34 -0.38 12.24
N GLN A 37 -17.27 -1.71 12.35
CA GLN A 37 -18.33 -2.60 11.82
C GLN A 37 -19.69 -2.37 12.49
N TYR A 38 -19.70 -1.97 13.76
CA TYR A 38 -20.91 -1.66 14.52
C TYR A 38 -21.51 -0.28 14.17
N ILE A 39 -20.68 0.67 13.75
CA ILE A 39 -21.15 1.97 13.22
C ILE A 39 -21.80 1.77 11.84
N GLU A 40 -21.21 0.93 10.99
CA GLU A 40 -21.80 0.54 9.68
C GLU A 40 -23.18 -0.12 9.80
N SER A 41 -23.48 -0.82 10.90
CA SER A 41 -24.76 -1.52 11.08
C SER A 41 -25.86 -0.72 11.79
N ARG A 42 -25.56 0.45 12.36
CA ARG A 42 -26.53 1.26 13.13
C ARG A 42 -26.75 2.68 12.64
N THR A 43 -25.79 3.29 11.94
CA THR A 43 -25.92 4.70 11.53
C THR A 43 -26.39 4.83 10.09
N GLY A 44 -27.70 4.69 9.90
CA GLY A 44 -28.42 5.32 8.79
C GLY A 44 -28.53 6.85 8.93
N GLN A 45 -27.65 7.50 9.72
CA GLN A 45 -27.61 8.94 9.94
C GLN A 45 -26.17 9.42 10.05
N GLY A 46 -25.84 10.41 9.20
CA GLY A 46 -24.50 10.80 8.79
C GLY A 46 -23.61 11.46 9.84
N SER A 47 -22.31 11.14 9.73
CA SER A 47 -21.19 11.90 10.28
C SER A 47 -20.86 13.08 9.33
N PRO A 48 -20.38 14.25 9.80
CA PRO A 48 -20.18 15.45 8.97
C PRO A 48 -19.02 15.37 7.95
N LEU A 49 -18.47 14.19 7.70
CA LEU A 49 -17.59 13.90 6.57
C LEU A 49 -18.19 12.73 5.78
N SER A 50 -19.38 12.94 5.23
CA SER A 50 -19.94 12.07 4.22
C SER A 50 -19.16 12.21 2.91
N MET A 51 -17.97 11.60 2.84
CA MET A 51 -17.47 11.00 1.61
C MET A 51 -18.31 9.75 1.22
N TYR A 52 -19.38 9.48 1.95
CA TYR A 52 -20.32 8.37 1.76
C TYR A 52 -21.25 8.58 0.56
N ASP A 53 -21.42 9.81 0.06
CA ASP A 53 -22.29 10.07 -1.10
C ASP A 53 -21.66 9.65 -2.45
N LEU A 54 -20.36 9.37 -2.49
CA LEU A 54 -19.70 8.68 -3.61
C LEU A 54 -20.08 7.18 -3.66
N GLN A 55 -20.70 6.62 -2.61
CA GLN A 55 -20.63 5.19 -2.34
C GLN A 55 -21.79 4.34 -2.87
N LEU A 56 -22.88 4.94 -3.39
CA LEU A 56 -24.05 4.17 -3.86
C LEU A 56 -24.51 4.50 -5.28
N ALA A 57 -24.37 5.75 -5.75
CA ALA A 57 -24.68 6.10 -7.14
C ALA A 57 -23.53 5.72 -8.11
N GLU A 58 -22.28 5.72 -7.64
CA GLU A 58 -21.10 5.54 -8.50
C GLU A 58 -20.74 4.07 -8.79
N GLU A 59 -21.09 3.14 -7.89
CA GLU A 59 -20.93 1.70 -8.14
C GLU A 59 -21.85 1.20 -9.26
N ALA A 60 -23.00 1.85 -9.46
CA ALA A 60 -23.93 1.53 -10.55
C ALA A 60 -23.45 2.11 -11.89
N ASP A 61 -22.99 3.36 -11.90
CA ASP A 61 -22.51 4.06 -13.11
C ASP A 61 -21.22 3.40 -13.68
N MET A 62 -20.30 2.97 -12.81
CA MET A 62 -19.09 2.23 -13.23
C MET A 62 -19.35 0.81 -13.73
N ARG A 63 -20.56 0.26 -13.59
CA ARG A 63 -20.87 -1.12 -14.02
C ARG A 63 -21.24 -1.25 -15.49
N GLN A 64 -21.85 -0.23 -16.11
CA GLN A 64 -22.41 -0.32 -17.45
C GLN A 64 -21.60 0.42 -18.53
N ASN A 65 -20.91 1.52 -18.20
CA ASN A 65 -20.05 2.29 -19.13
C ASN A 65 -18.79 2.79 -18.41
N PHE A 66 -17.74 1.96 -18.34
CA PHE A 66 -16.48 2.37 -17.72
C PHE A 66 -15.73 3.36 -18.61
N ASP A 67 -15.61 4.60 -18.13
CA ASP A 67 -14.76 5.65 -18.69
C ASP A 67 -13.53 5.83 -17.79
N GLN A 68 -12.37 5.40 -18.29
CA GLN A 68 -11.09 5.48 -17.59
C GLN A 68 -10.69 6.92 -17.27
N ALA A 69 -10.88 7.85 -18.20
CA ALA A 69 -10.49 9.24 -17.99
C ALA A 69 -11.31 9.85 -16.84
N ARG A 70 -12.63 9.66 -16.88
CA ARG A 70 -13.54 10.12 -15.83
C ARG A 70 -13.27 9.45 -14.47
N ALA A 71 -12.94 8.16 -14.46
CA ALA A 71 -12.56 7.45 -13.23
C ALA A 71 -11.26 8.00 -12.63
N CYS A 72 -10.24 8.22 -13.46
CA CYS A 72 -8.98 8.85 -13.05
C CYS A 72 -9.19 10.26 -12.50
N ASP A 73 -10.03 11.09 -13.13
CA ASP A 73 -10.32 12.45 -12.67
C ASP A 73 -10.99 12.47 -11.29
N ARG A 74 -11.96 11.57 -11.06
CA ARG A 74 -12.63 11.44 -9.77
C ARG A 74 -11.67 10.99 -8.66
N ILE A 75 -10.80 10.02 -8.96
CA ILE A 75 -9.80 9.55 -8.01
C ILE A 75 -8.80 10.66 -7.71
N LEU A 76 -8.34 11.41 -8.71
CA LEU A 76 -7.45 12.56 -8.52
C LEU A 76 -8.08 13.60 -7.59
N GLU A 77 -9.35 13.94 -7.80
CA GLU A 77 -10.09 14.86 -6.95
C GLU A 77 -10.23 14.34 -5.50
N ALA A 78 -10.52 13.04 -5.33
CA ALA A 78 -10.56 12.41 -4.03
C ALA A 78 -9.20 12.49 -3.30
N LEU A 79 -8.09 12.27 -4.01
CA LEU A 79 -6.74 12.38 -3.46
C LEU A 79 -6.39 13.82 -3.06
N ARG A 80 -6.78 14.81 -3.87
CA ARG A 80 -6.61 16.25 -3.57
C ARG A 80 -7.32 16.67 -2.29
N ARG A 81 -8.50 16.11 -2.02
CA ARG A 81 -9.31 16.40 -0.82
C ARG A 81 -8.75 15.80 0.47
N ILE A 82 -7.81 14.86 0.40
CA ILE A 82 -7.23 14.26 1.61
C ILE A 82 -6.43 15.34 2.37
N PRO A 83 -6.76 15.62 3.65
CA PRO A 83 -6.04 16.63 4.41
C PRO A 83 -4.55 16.29 4.54
N VAL A 84 -3.67 17.30 4.42
CA VAL A 84 -2.20 17.16 4.43
C VAL A 84 -1.68 16.35 5.62
N ILE A 85 -2.32 16.45 6.79
CA ILE A 85 -1.94 15.68 7.98
C ILE A 85 -2.01 14.16 7.76
N ASN A 86 -2.91 13.67 6.90
CA ASN A 86 -3.05 12.25 6.59
C ASN A 86 -2.01 11.77 5.58
N TRP A 87 -1.38 12.68 4.83
CA TRP A 87 -0.27 12.36 3.95
C TRP A 87 1.06 12.26 4.70
N LYS A 88 1.19 12.89 5.86
CA LYS A 88 2.48 13.01 6.56
C LYS A 88 3.02 11.64 7.02
N CYS A 89 4.18 11.25 6.49
CA CYS A 89 4.91 10.04 6.86
C CYS A 89 6.36 10.36 7.25
N THR A 90 6.77 9.92 8.44
CA THR A 90 8.13 10.14 8.99
C THR A 90 9.01 8.88 8.99
N GLY A 91 8.47 7.74 8.53
CA GLY A 91 9.11 6.43 8.70
C GLY A 91 10.03 5.96 7.57
N ARG A 92 10.00 6.59 6.38
CA ARG A 92 10.72 6.12 5.18
C ARG A 92 11.91 7.02 4.80
N LYS A 93 12.86 7.17 5.71
CA LYS A 93 14.08 7.99 5.48
C LYS A 93 14.95 7.48 4.31
N ASN A 94 14.92 6.18 4.03
CA ASN A 94 15.76 5.55 3.01
C ASN A 94 15.28 5.78 1.56
N VAL A 95 14.10 6.39 1.37
CA VAL A 95 13.46 6.53 0.05
C VAL A 95 13.52 7.98 -0.47
N TYR A 96 13.92 8.94 0.38
CA TYR A 96 13.88 10.38 0.08
C TYR A 96 15.12 11.13 0.60
N GLU A 97 15.62 12.10 -0.16
CA GLU A 97 16.89 12.82 0.13
C GLU A 97 16.74 13.99 1.10
N GLY A 98 15.58 14.64 1.17
CA GLY A 98 15.42 15.95 1.83
C GLY A 98 15.18 15.94 3.34
N GLY A 99 15.52 14.86 4.07
CA GLY A 99 15.58 14.87 5.55
C GLY A 99 14.28 15.18 6.33
N GLY A 100 13.11 15.18 5.69
CA GLY A 100 11.84 15.61 6.27
C GLY A 100 10.73 14.56 6.30
N ALA A 101 9.52 14.98 6.71
CA ALA A 101 8.33 14.16 6.52
C ALA A 101 7.95 14.14 5.04
N THR A 102 7.66 12.95 4.53
CA THR A 102 7.21 12.73 3.15
C THR A 102 5.68 12.70 3.10
N GLN A 103 5.10 12.87 1.91
CA GLN A 103 3.67 12.78 1.71
C GLN A 103 3.30 11.43 1.08
N GLN A 104 2.97 10.45 1.92
CA GLN A 104 2.63 9.10 1.50
C GLN A 104 1.81 8.36 2.57
N MET A 105 1.03 7.39 2.13
CA MET A 105 0.32 6.46 3.00
C MET A 105 0.15 5.11 2.34
N THR A 106 -0.18 4.09 3.12
CA THR A 106 -0.52 2.76 2.59
C THR A 106 -1.96 2.43 2.96
N LEU A 107 -2.78 2.04 1.99
CA LEU A 107 -4.06 1.38 2.17
C LEU A 107 -3.84 -0.13 2.07
N GLY A 108 -4.74 -0.92 2.66
CA GLY A 108 -4.56 -2.36 2.81
C GLY A 108 -3.62 -2.72 3.95
N MET A 109 -2.78 -3.72 3.73
CA MET A 109 -2.03 -4.43 4.74
C MET A 109 -0.67 -3.78 5.09
N ILE A 110 -0.30 -3.80 6.38
CA ILE A 110 1.02 -3.38 6.87
C ILE A 110 1.57 -4.38 7.89
N TRP A 111 2.90 -4.53 7.93
CA TRP A 111 3.58 -5.35 8.93
C TRP A 111 3.65 -4.63 10.28
N HIS A 112 2.99 -5.18 11.29
CA HIS A 112 3.02 -4.64 12.65
C HIS A 112 4.19 -5.24 13.45
N ARG A 113 5.36 -4.58 13.41
CA ARG A 113 6.62 -5.06 14.02
C ARG A 113 6.50 -5.63 15.44
N GLN A 114 5.78 -4.95 16.33
CA GLN A 114 5.67 -5.39 17.74
C GLN A 114 4.81 -6.66 17.93
N LEU A 115 3.84 -6.86 17.04
CA LEU A 115 2.90 -7.98 17.13
C LEU A 115 3.30 -9.11 16.18
N ARG A 116 4.24 -8.85 15.26
CA ARG A 116 4.70 -9.78 14.23
C ARG A 116 3.54 -10.38 13.43
N VAL A 117 2.58 -9.52 13.09
CA VAL A 117 1.41 -9.88 12.27
C VAL A 117 1.16 -8.78 11.26
N SER A 118 0.52 -9.16 10.17
CA SER A 118 0.05 -8.22 9.15
C SER A 118 -1.37 -7.77 9.47
N VAL A 119 -1.61 -6.46 9.48
CA VAL A 119 -2.91 -5.87 9.83
C VAL A 119 -3.27 -4.74 8.86
N PRO A 120 -4.55 -4.38 8.71
CA PRO A 120 -4.92 -3.24 7.89
C PRO A 120 -4.33 -1.96 8.49
N SER A 121 -3.83 -1.09 7.62
CA SER A 121 -3.32 0.22 8.04
C SER A 121 -4.43 1.10 8.63
N HIS A 122 -4.03 2.12 9.37
CA HIS A 122 -4.96 3.13 9.85
C HIS A 122 -5.65 3.89 8.71
N ALA A 123 -4.93 4.15 7.61
CA ALA A 123 -5.48 4.86 6.45
C ALA A 123 -6.58 4.04 5.75
N THR A 124 -6.46 2.71 5.72
CA THR A 124 -7.51 1.80 5.21
C THR A 124 -8.85 2.01 5.91
N PHE A 125 -8.83 2.19 7.23
CA PHE A 125 -10.05 2.45 8.01
C PHE A 125 -10.58 3.86 7.83
N ARG A 126 -9.70 4.83 7.56
CA ARG A 126 -10.06 6.22 7.37
C ARG A 126 -10.65 6.49 5.97
N PHE A 127 -10.20 5.73 4.97
CA PHE A 127 -10.57 5.92 3.57
C PHE A 127 -11.07 4.62 2.91
N PRO A 128 -12.12 3.96 3.45
CA PRO A 128 -12.62 2.70 2.89
C PRO A 128 -13.21 2.88 1.49
N GLY A 129 -13.92 3.99 1.23
CA GLY A 129 -14.48 4.30 -0.09
C GLY A 129 -13.39 4.48 -1.17
N LEU A 130 -12.35 5.26 -0.87
CA LEU A 130 -11.19 5.40 -1.74
C LEU A 130 -10.50 4.05 -1.99
N THR A 131 -10.36 3.23 -0.94
CA THR A 131 -9.76 1.90 -1.07
C THR A 131 -10.54 1.04 -2.08
N ARG A 132 -11.88 1.01 -1.98
CA ARG A 132 -12.73 0.28 -2.93
C ARG A 132 -12.63 0.85 -4.34
N ALA A 133 -12.68 2.18 -4.48
CA ALA A 133 -12.60 2.84 -5.78
C ALA A 133 -11.28 2.53 -6.51
N LEU A 134 -10.15 2.54 -5.79
CA LEU A 134 -8.84 2.20 -6.35
C LEU A 134 -8.75 0.73 -6.75
N LEU A 135 -9.27 -0.19 -5.94
CA LEU A 135 -9.31 -1.61 -6.28
C LEU A 135 -10.22 -1.89 -7.48
N HIS A 136 -11.34 -1.18 -7.59
CA HIS A 136 -12.21 -1.27 -8.76
C HIS A 136 -11.54 -0.69 -10.00
N LEU A 137 -10.85 0.45 -9.89
CA LEU A 137 -10.06 0.99 -11.00
C LEU A 137 -9.04 -0.05 -11.50
N LEU A 138 -8.27 -0.66 -10.59
CA LEU A 138 -7.31 -1.70 -10.95
C LEU A 138 -7.99 -2.85 -11.71
N GLU A 139 -9.11 -3.37 -11.18
CA GLU A 139 -9.85 -4.46 -11.83
C GLU A 139 -10.33 -4.10 -13.24
N ARG A 140 -10.71 -2.84 -13.47
CA ARG A 140 -11.16 -2.36 -14.78
C ARG A 140 -10.02 -2.15 -15.78
N LEU A 141 -8.85 -1.74 -15.30
CA LEU A 141 -7.68 -1.48 -16.13
C LEU A 141 -6.85 -2.73 -16.43
N GLN A 142 -6.94 -3.77 -15.60
CA GLN A 142 -6.26 -5.02 -15.87
C GLN A 142 -6.79 -5.64 -17.17
N PRO A 143 -5.93 -5.91 -18.17
CA PRO A 143 -6.36 -6.63 -19.36
C PRO A 143 -6.89 -8.00 -18.94
N ARG A 144 -8.10 -8.38 -19.36
CA ARG A 144 -8.64 -9.74 -19.09
C ARG A 144 -7.69 -10.86 -19.56
N ALA A 145 -6.79 -10.57 -20.51
CA ALA A 145 -5.76 -11.49 -21.00
C ALA A 145 -4.53 -11.62 -20.09
N ALA A 146 -4.26 -10.66 -19.19
CA ALA A 146 -3.13 -10.69 -18.24
C ALA A 146 -3.34 -11.66 -17.06
N LEU A 147 -4.49 -12.34 -17.02
CA LEU A 147 -4.84 -13.38 -16.04
C LEU A 147 -4.12 -14.73 -16.28
N ARG A 148 -3.10 -14.78 -17.15
CA ARG A 148 -2.30 -15.98 -17.38
C ARG A 148 -0.94 -15.86 -16.68
N GLY A 149 -0.84 -16.46 -15.49
CA GLY A 149 0.42 -16.99 -14.96
C GLY A 149 1.20 -16.09 -14.01
N ASP A 150 1.60 -14.89 -14.43
CA ASP A 150 2.73 -14.19 -13.77
C ASP A 150 2.43 -12.77 -13.25
N ALA A 151 1.39 -12.10 -13.76
CA ALA A 151 0.97 -10.80 -13.25
C ALA A 151 0.19 -11.00 -11.95
N CYS A 152 0.64 -10.35 -10.87
CA CYS A 152 0.03 -10.48 -9.55
C CYS A 152 -1.44 -10.02 -9.58
N ASP A 153 -2.37 -10.97 -9.69
CA ASP A 153 -3.81 -10.81 -9.45
C ASP A 153 -4.11 -10.56 -7.96
N ARG A 154 -3.07 -10.68 -7.13
CA ARG A 154 -3.12 -10.61 -5.67
C ARG A 154 -2.63 -9.24 -5.23
N VAL A 155 -3.57 -8.39 -4.84
CA VAL A 155 -3.23 -7.11 -4.22
C VAL A 155 -3.62 -7.20 -2.76
N THR A 156 -2.65 -6.93 -1.89
CA THR A 156 -2.89 -6.88 -0.44
C THR A 156 -2.75 -5.46 0.10
N SER A 157 -2.13 -4.57 -0.68
CA SER A 157 -1.82 -3.21 -0.27
C SER A 157 -1.78 -2.25 -1.46
N ILE A 158 -2.08 -0.98 -1.19
CA ILE A 158 -1.96 0.14 -2.13
C ILE A 158 -1.10 1.21 -1.48
N HIS A 159 0.05 1.51 -2.06
CA HIS A 159 0.88 2.62 -1.63
C HIS A 159 0.51 3.88 -2.41
N LEU A 160 0.19 4.95 -1.68
CA LEU A 160 -0.14 6.24 -2.24
C LEU A 160 0.97 7.23 -1.91
N THR A 161 1.44 7.96 -2.91
CA THR A 161 2.38 9.06 -2.71
C THR A 161 1.83 10.35 -3.32
N LYS A 162 2.17 11.49 -2.71
CA LYS A 162 1.87 12.83 -3.22
C LYS A 162 3.19 13.59 -3.31
N ASN A 163 3.51 14.13 -4.48
CA ASN A 163 4.69 14.94 -4.76
C ASN A 163 6.00 14.35 -4.21
N LEU A 164 6.13 13.02 -4.27
CA LEU A 164 7.30 12.29 -3.80
C LEU A 164 8.17 11.84 -4.97
N VAL A 165 9.43 12.29 -4.97
CA VAL A 165 10.50 11.71 -5.78
C VAL A 165 11.17 10.62 -4.95
N SER A 166 11.17 9.38 -5.43
CA SER A 166 11.86 8.27 -4.79
C SER A 166 13.24 8.06 -5.38
N LYS A 167 14.23 7.81 -4.50
CA LYS A 167 15.52 7.24 -4.90
C LYS A 167 15.34 5.89 -5.61
N LEU A 168 16.39 5.43 -6.29
CA LEU A 168 16.50 4.03 -6.66
C LEU A 168 16.46 3.16 -5.40
N HIS A 169 15.60 2.16 -5.39
CA HIS A 169 15.45 1.22 -4.28
C HIS A 169 14.79 -0.08 -4.73
N THR A 170 14.79 -1.06 -3.84
CA THR A 170 13.98 -2.28 -3.92
C THR A 170 13.00 -2.33 -2.76
N ASP A 171 11.81 -2.91 -2.95
CA ASP A 171 10.84 -3.08 -1.88
C ASP A 171 10.96 -4.46 -1.24
N SER A 172 11.70 -4.55 -0.13
CA SER A 172 11.95 -5.81 0.61
C SER A 172 10.69 -6.52 1.13
N ASN A 173 9.57 -5.80 1.21
CA ASN A 173 8.30 -6.34 1.69
C ASN A 173 7.38 -6.76 0.54
N ASN A 174 7.83 -6.66 -0.71
CA ASN A 174 7.07 -7.02 -1.90
C ASN A 174 7.28 -8.51 -2.23
N GLU A 175 6.23 -9.16 -2.72
CA GLU A 175 6.29 -10.55 -3.17
C GLU A 175 6.60 -10.66 -4.68
N GLY A 176 6.52 -9.55 -5.43
CA GLY A 176 6.91 -9.50 -6.85
C GLY A 176 6.29 -8.35 -7.63
N TRP A 177 5.58 -8.69 -8.70
CA TRP A 177 4.96 -7.73 -9.61
C TRP A 177 4.00 -6.78 -8.90
N SER A 178 4.17 -5.50 -9.21
CA SER A 178 3.36 -4.39 -8.75
C SER A 178 2.76 -3.65 -9.94
N HIS A 179 1.65 -2.98 -9.70
CA HIS A 179 0.96 -2.14 -10.68
C HIS A 179 1.07 -0.68 -10.26
N ILE A 180 1.29 0.23 -11.19
CA ILE A 180 1.37 1.66 -10.92
C ILE A 180 0.49 2.46 -11.87
N ILE A 181 -0.20 3.44 -11.31
CA ILE A 181 -0.90 4.51 -12.02
C ILE A 181 -0.44 5.84 -11.42
N VAL A 182 -0.23 6.84 -12.26
CA VAL A 182 0.17 8.19 -11.87
C VAL A 182 -0.86 9.18 -12.38
N LEU A 183 -1.27 10.09 -11.49
CA LEU A 183 -2.28 11.12 -11.74
C LEU A 183 -1.73 12.51 -11.39
N GLY A 184 -2.40 13.54 -11.90
CA GLY A 184 -2.10 14.94 -11.64
C GLY A 184 -1.43 15.66 -12.81
N ASP A 185 -1.17 16.93 -12.58
CA ASP A 185 -0.65 17.88 -13.57
C ASP A 185 0.84 18.13 -13.27
N TYR A 186 1.70 17.39 -13.96
CA TYR A 186 3.14 17.39 -13.73
C TYR A 186 3.93 17.24 -15.03
N VAL A 187 5.19 17.69 -15.03
CA VAL A 187 6.17 17.50 -16.11
C VAL A 187 7.35 16.69 -15.56
N GLY A 188 7.83 15.71 -16.32
CA GLY A 188 8.85 14.74 -15.86
C GLY A 188 8.23 13.59 -15.05
N GLY A 189 8.95 13.10 -14.04
CA GLY A 189 8.36 12.23 -13.00
C GLY A 189 7.98 10.82 -13.46
N ARG A 190 8.60 10.33 -14.53
CA ARG A 190 8.44 8.93 -14.94
C ARG A 190 9.04 8.01 -13.88
N THR A 191 8.49 6.81 -13.78
CA THR A 191 9.04 5.77 -12.93
C THR A 191 10.01 4.95 -13.77
N TRP A 192 11.29 4.91 -13.39
CA TRP A 192 12.24 3.97 -13.96
C TRP A 192 12.13 2.65 -13.20
N ALA A 193 12.11 1.54 -13.92
CA ALA A 193 12.15 0.20 -13.34
C ALA A 193 13.12 -0.69 -14.12
N GLU A 194 13.92 -1.46 -13.39
CA GLU A 194 14.77 -2.51 -13.91
C GLU A 194 13.92 -3.56 -14.63
N LEU A 195 14.38 -3.94 -15.82
CA LEU A 195 13.78 -4.94 -16.67
C LEU A 195 14.86 -5.73 -17.38
N GLU A 196 14.64 -7.03 -17.49
CA GLU A 196 15.45 -7.89 -18.32
C GLU A 196 15.02 -7.76 -19.80
N LEU A 197 15.93 -8.08 -20.72
CA LEU A 197 15.70 -8.00 -22.17
C LEU A 197 14.44 -8.75 -22.62
N HIS A 198 14.16 -9.90 -22.01
CA HIS A 198 12.97 -10.70 -22.32
C HIS A 198 11.68 -10.04 -21.80
N GLU A 199 11.75 -9.29 -20.70
CA GLU A 199 10.64 -8.49 -20.15
C GLU A 199 10.40 -7.21 -20.99
N ALA A 200 11.42 -6.74 -21.71
CA ALA A 200 11.36 -5.61 -22.64
C ALA A 200 10.91 -6.00 -24.08
N GLY A 201 10.42 -7.23 -24.29
CA GLY A 201 9.99 -7.68 -25.62
C GLY A 201 11.14 -7.88 -26.62
N GLY A 202 12.37 -8.06 -26.12
CA GLY A 202 13.54 -8.45 -26.91
C GLY A 202 14.23 -7.33 -27.70
N LYS A 203 13.82 -6.07 -27.53
CA LYS A 203 14.47 -4.92 -28.20
C LYS A 203 15.34 -4.16 -27.20
N ALA A 204 16.66 -4.24 -27.39
CA ALA A 204 17.63 -3.56 -26.52
C ALA A 204 17.49 -2.03 -26.56
N ASP A 205 17.04 -1.46 -27.68
CA ASP A 205 16.91 -0.01 -27.87
C ASP A 205 15.84 0.64 -26.98
N ASP A 206 14.92 -0.15 -26.41
CA ASP A 206 13.89 0.33 -25.48
C ASP A 206 14.40 0.39 -24.02
N LEU A 207 15.64 -0.06 -23.77
CA LEU A 207 16.26 -0.04 -22.46
C LEU A 207 17.10 1.22 -22.24
N SER A 208 16.98 1.75 -21.03
CA SER A 208 17.79 2.82 -20.47
C SER A 208 18.57 2.27 -19.28
N GLU A 209 19.88 2.51 -19.26
CA GLU A 209 20.72 2.10 -18.15
C GLU A 209 20.69 3.13 -17.03
N ARG A 210 20.74 2.65 -15.78
CA ARG A 210 21.04 3.49 -14.62
C ARG A 210 22.25 2.98 -13.87
N VAL A 211 23.13 3.92 -13.53
CA VAL A 211 24.26 3.67 -12.67
C VAL A 211 23.79 3.75 -11.21
N VAL A 212 24.08 2.69 -10.47
CA VAL A 212 23.81 2.62 -9.04
C VAL A 212 24.89 3.42 -8.30
N HIS A 213 24.56 4.61 -7.80
CA HIS A 213 25.55 5.50 -7.16
C HIS A 213 25.94 5.07 -5.73
N GLU A 214 25.04 4.39 -5.02
CA GLU A 214 25.27 3.86 -3.68
C GLU A 214 24.83 2.41 -3.63
N THR A 215 25.50 1.55 -2.85
CA THR A 215 25.14 0.13 -2.76
C THR A 215 23.71 -0.03 -2.24
N ILE A 216 22.84 -0.60 -3.09
CA ILE A 216 21.46 -0.97 -2.77
C ILE A 216 21.42 -2.49 -2.65
N HIS A 217 20.52 -3.06 -1.84
CA HIS A 217 20.49 -4.50 -1.56
C HIS A 217 20.56 -5.38 -2.84
N GLY A 218 21.68 -6.06 -3.06
CA GLY A 218 21.94 -6.89 -4.26
C GLY A 218 22.65 -6.17 -5.42
N TYR A 219 22.85 -4.85 -5.32
CA TYR A 219 23.39 -3.98 -6.37
C TYR A 219 24.57 -3.15 -5.83
N PRO A 220 25.81 -3.55 -6.13
CA PRO A 220 27.00 -2.76 -5.79
C PRO A 220 26.99 -1.36 -6.40
N ALA A 221 27.58 -0.39 -5.71
CA ALA A 221 27.85 0.93 -6.30
C ALA A 221 28.71 0.79 -7.57
N GLY A 222 28.36 1.53 -8.61
CA GLY A 222 28.96 1.45 -9.95
C GLY A 222 28.29 0.46 -10.90
N SER A 223 27.34 -0.37 -10.42
CA SER A 223 26.58 -1.27 -11.31
C SER A 223 25.78 -0.47 -12.34
N CYS A 224 25.91 -0.82 -13.63
CA CYS A 224 25.01 -0.38 -14.68
C CYS A 224 23.87 -1.39 -14.80
N VAL A 225 22.64 -0.95 -14.53
CA VAL A 225 21.47 -1.82 -14.53
C VAL A 225 20.53 -1.41 -15.66
N PRO A 226 20.15 -2.33 -16.57
CA PRO A 226 19.19 -2.04 -17.61
C PRO A 226 17.77 -1.95 -17.05
N GLY A 227 16.97 -1.06 -17.61
CA GLY A 227 15.57 -0.90 -17.26
C GLY A 227 14.87 0.03 -18.24
N ARG A 228 13.66 0.50 -17.91
CA ARG A 228 12.96 1.48 -18.76
C ARG A 228 12.16 2.45 -17.93
N PHE A 229 11.81 3.57 -18.56
CA PHE A 229 10.78 4.45 -18.02
C PHE A 229 9.39 3.92 -18.35
N LEU A 230 8.58 3.78 -17.31
CA LEU A 230 7.19 3.39 -17.42
C LEU A 230 6.35 4.63 -17.72
N ASP A 231 5.52 4.56 -18.76
CA ASP A 231 4.40 5.49 -18.91
C ASP A 231 3.23 4.97 -18.07
N ALA A 232 3.03 5.61 -16.92
CA ALA A 232 1.96 5.28 -15.99
C ALA A 232 0.96 6.43 -15.87
N ARG A 233 0.99 7.43 -16.76
CA ARG A 233 0.10 8.59 -16.65
C ARG A 233 -1.30 8.18 -17.07
N ARG A 234 -2.21 8.07 -16.09
CA ARG A 234 -3.59 7.59 -16.27
C ARG A 234 -3.70 6.18 -16.90
N GLU A 235 -2.58 5.48 -17.06
CA GLU A 235 -2.50 4.13 -17.61
C GLU A 235 -1.87 3.18 -16.58
N LEU A 236 -2.23 1.90 -16.68
CA LEU A 236 -1.71 0.87 -15.79
C LEU A 236 -0.37 0.37 -16.33
N ALA A 237 0.71 0.64 -15.60
CA ALA A 237 2.01 0.06 -15.87
C ALA A 237 2.39 -0.99 -14.81
N HIS A 238 3.33 -1.86 -15.16
CA HIS A 238 3.77 -2.98 -14.32
C HIS A 238 5.28 -2.99 -14.16
N PHE A 239 5.74 -3.39 -12.98
CA PHE A 239 7.15 -3.63 -12.68
C PHE A 239 7.30 -4.62 -11.52
N ASP A 240 8.44 -5.32 -11.43
CA ASP A 240 8.75 -6.14 -10.26
C ASP A 240 9.27 -5.25 -9.12
N GLY A 241 8.49 -5.13 -8.04
CA GLY A 241 8.87 -4.31 -6.90
C GLY A 241 10.08 -4.82 -6.12
N ARG A 242 10.52 -6.05 -6.38
CA ARG A 242 11.75 -6.62 -5.80
C ARG A 242 13.02 -6.15 -6.52
N LYS A 243 12.89 -5.68 -7.76
CA LYS A 243 13.97 -5.15 -8.61
C LYS A 243 14.11 -3.63 -8.42
N LEU A 244 15.19 -3.04 -8.93
CA LEU A 244 15.45 -1.61 -8.76
C LEU A 244 14.39 -0.77 -9.45
N HIS A 245 13.91 0.26 -8.76
CA HIS A 245 13.00 1.25 -9.33
C HIS A 245 13.11 2.58 -8.60
N GLY A 246 12.73 3.67 -9.28
CA GLY A 246 12.84 5.03 -8.76
C GLY A 246 12.03 6.03 -9.59
N THR A 247 11.85 7.24 -9.07
CA THR A 247 11.11 8.29 -9.77
C THR A 247 12.08 9.35 -10.25
N GLU A 248 11.93 9.82 -11.49
CA GLU A 248 12.65 11.00 -11.95
C GLU A 248 12.22 12.27 -11.22
N PRO A 249 13.07 13.31 -11.17
CA PRO A 249 12.63 14.64 -10.79
C PRO A 249 11.41 15.08 -11.63
N PHE A 250 10.53 15.86 -11.00
CA PHE A 250 9.37 16.44 -11.65
C PHE A 250 8.97 17.76 -11.01
N GLU A 251 8.20 18.53 -11.78
CA GLU A 251 7.51 19.73 -11.31
C GLU A 251 6.00 19.54 -11.43
N GLY A 252 5.26 20.21 -10.55
CA GLY A 252 3.80 20.14 -10.52
C GLY A 252 3.25 19.20 -9.46
N GLU A 253 2.00 18.77 -9.66
CA GLU A 253 1.27 17.90 -8.75
C GLU A 253 1.24 16.47 -9.29
N ARG A 254 1.83 15.53 -8.54
CA ARG A 254 1.94 14.13 -8.91
C ARG A 254 1.47 13.24 -7.79
N PHE A 255 0.49 12.39 -8.09
CA PHE A 255 0.08 11.30 -7.21
C PHE A 255 0.46 9.97 -7.86
N ALA A 256 1.17 9.11 -7.13
CA ALA A 256 1.37 7.73 -7.55
C ALA A 256 0.53 6.78 -6.72
N ILE A 257 -0.11 5.84 -7.39
CA ILE A 257 -0.93 4.77 -6.82
C ILE A 257 -0.24 3.46 -7.21
N ILE A 258 0.34 2.78 -6.23
CA ILE A 258 1.08 1.53 -6.44
C ILE A 258 0.35 0.39 -5.76
N PHE A 259 -0.13 -0.58 -6.53
CA PHE A 259 -0.77 -1.79 -6.03
C PHE A 259 0.27 -2.91 -5.93
N TYR A 260 0.36 -3.56 -4.77
CA TYR A 260 1.35 -4.61 -4.56
C TYR A 260 0.84 -5.72 -3.63
N CYS A 261 1.52 -6.87 -3.71
CA CYS A 261 1.37 -7.94 -2.75
C CYS A 261 2.52 -7.90 -1.75
N SER A 262 2.22 -7.73 -0.46
CA SER A 262 3.24 -7.87 0.57
C SER A 262 3.53 -9.34 0.90
N ASN A 263 4.82 -9.68 0.98
CA ASN A 263 5.34 -11.02 1.32
C ASN A 263 5.01 -11.53 2.74
N ALA A 264 4.35 -10.71 3.57
CA ALA A 264 3.91 -11.08 4.92
C ALA A 264 2.40 -11.34 4.98
N TRP A 265 1.75 -11.62 3.85
CA TRP A 265 0.30 -11.85 3.75
C TRP A 265 -0.16 -13.07 4.55
N ASP A 266 0.70 -14.09 4.65
CA ASP A 266 0.49 -15.33 5.39
C ASP A 266 0.32 -15.07 6.89
N GLN A 267 0.98 -14.03 7.42
CA GLN A 267 0.91 -13.59 8.81
C GLN A 267 -0.33 -12.74 9.14
N THR A 268 -1.31 -12.66 8.24
CA THR A 268 -2.55 -11.89 8.47
C THR A 268 -3.55 -12.69 9.30
N PRO A 269 -4.00 -12.21 10.48
CA PRO A 269 -5.02 -12.88 11.26
C PRO A 269 -6.36 -13.01 10.49
N PRO A 270 -7.16 -14.06 10.73
CA PRO A 270 -8.41 -14.28 9.98
C PRO A 270 -9.38 -13.09 9.96
N GLN A 271 -9.50 -12.36 11.07
CA GLN A 271 -10.39 -11.20 11.14
C GLN A 271 -9.89 -10.02 10.30
N ALA A 272 -8.57 -9.81 10.28
CA ALA A 272 -7.93 -8.81 9.42
C ALA A 272 -8.03 -9.20 7.94
N ARG A 273 -7.90 -10.48 7.62
CA ARG A 273 -8.11 -10.99 6.26
C ARG A 273 -9.53 -10.73 5.78
N LEU A 274 -10.54 -11.07 6.58
CA LEU A 274 -11.94 -10.83 6.27
C LEU A 274 -12.22 -9.33 6.07
N ALA A 275 -11.59 -8.47 6.87
CA ALA A 275 -11.67 -7.01 6.72
C ALA A 275 -11.24 -6.53 5.33
N LEU A 276 -10.06 -6.97 4.91
CA LEU A 276 -9.46 -6.59 3.64
C LEU A 276 -10.27 -7.15 2.47
N GLN A 277 -10.72 -8.39 2.57
CA GLN A 277 -11.58 -9.02 1.56
C GLN A 277 -12.91 -8.28 1.39
N ARG A 278 -13.53 -7.79 2.47
CA ARG A 278 -14.75 -6.96 2.41
C ARG A 278 -14.53 -5.60 1.75
N LEU A 279 -13.30 -5.13 1.64
CA LEU A 279 -12.94 -3.92 0.88
C LEU A 279 -12.60 -4.22 -0.58
N GLY A 280 -12.56 -5.49 -0.99
CA GLY A 280 -12.24 -5.92 -2.35
C GLY A 280 -10.81 -6.44 -2.56
N PHE A 281 -9.97 -6.48 -1.52
CA PHE A 281 -8.62 -7.04 -1.67
C PHE A 281 -8.67 -8.56 -1.92
N ARG A 282 -7.89 -9.02 -2.90
CA ARG A 282 -7.72 -10.44 -3.25
C ARG A 282 -6.45 -10.98 -2.61
N LEU A 283 -6.55 -11.43 -1.35
CA LEU A 283 -5.39 -11.97 -0.64
C LEU A 283 -5.07 -13.41 -1.11
N PRO A 284 -3.78 -13.79 -1.23
CA PRO A 284 -3.39 -15.17 -1.56
C PRO A 284 -4.01 -16.21 -0.61
N ALA A 285 -4.33 -17.40 -1.11
CA ALA A 285 -4.79 -18.50 -0.27
C ALA A 285 -3.61 -19.03 0.57
N ARG A 286 -3.85 -19.42 1.83
CA ARG A 286 -2.87 -20.18 2.61
C ARG A 286 -2.80 -21.58 2.01
N VAL A 287 -1.60 -22.01 1.62
CA VAL A 287 -1.30 -23.41 1.26
C VAL A 287 -1.19 -24.23 2.55
#